data_AF-A0A7X7BWT0-F1
#
_entry.id   AF-A0A7X7BWT0-F1
#
_cell.length_a   1.000
_cell.length_b   1.000
_cell.length_c   1.000
_cell.angle_alpha   90.00
_cell.angle_beta   90.00
_cell.angle_gamma   90.00
#
_symmetry.space_group_name_H-M   'P 1'
#
loop_
_entity.id
_entity.type
_entity.pdbx_description
1 polymer ?
#
loop_
_entity_poly.entity_id
_entity_poly.type
_entity_poly.pdbx_seq_one_letter_code
_entity_poly.pdbx_strand_id
1 'polypeptide(L)'
;RKGMDDAPLDANKLYQRYVKGIYSEILSFMSRIQFDDEEESAYYQEHLLNCQMIALKLVDSVKNSHQLQDNFSRYSALSESDVRNFYQQLKIYLFKNIREIYRLYQILEKEGITAELKNESLAEIERLIEKSKQFERVFRREIFMAVRKDEIDGFSTSSLMNDLNYSRRIVKSLYDILALAFESQYHPFIHDEPEEIEDDASALSNLKETLDEVLNDEANENAPSNLVPVDNAASIAESDDAEDPEELPPIKLISDEVCLPEQKA
;
A
#
# COMPACT_ATOMS: atom_id res chain seq x y z
N ARG A 1 23.74 22.20 18.92
CA ARG A 1 23.16 23.42 18.31
C ARG A 1 21.92 23.78 19.12
N LYS A 2 21.91 24.96 19.73
CA LYS A 2 20.87 25.46 20.65
C LYS A 2 20.06 26.51 19.90
N GLY A 3 18.73 26.38 19.90
CA GLY A 3 17.77 27.43 19.54
C GLY A 3 17.66 27.77 18.05
N MET A 4 16.95 26.95 17.28
CA MET A 4 16.32 27.41 16.03
C MET A 4 14.87 26.93 16.04
N ASP A 5 13.96 27.89 16.24
CA ASP A 5 12.54 27.86 15.90
C ASP A 5 11.73 26.61 16.30
N ASP A 6 11.27 26.58 17.54
CA ASP A 6 10.11 25.78 17.97
C ASP A 6 8.79 26.43 17.50
N ALA A 7 8.83 27.16 16.38
CA ALA A 7 7.63 27.62 15.71
C ALA A 7 6.96 26.39 15.10
N PRO A 8 5.65 26.17 15.35
CA PRO A 8 4.95 25.01 14.80
C PRO A 8 5.19 24.95 13.29
N LEU A 9 5.75 23.82 12.84
CA LEU A 9 6.06 23.58 11.43
C LEU A 9 4.80 23.81 10.60
N ASP A 10 4.82 24.84 9.75
CA ASP A 10 3.69 25.24 8.94
C ASP A 10 3.61 24.34 7.69
N ALA A 11 2.57 23.52 7.61
CA ALA A 11 2.35 22.60 6.49
C ALA A 11 2.28 23.32 5.13
N ASN A 12 1.78 24.55 5.06
CA ASN A 12 1.74 25.34 3.82
C ASN A 12 3.15 25.83 3.42
N LYS A 13 3.98 26.23 4.39
CA LYS A 13 5.39 26.57 4.09
C LYS A 13 6.16 25.33 3.61
N LEU A 14 5.96 24.18 4.25
CA LEU A 14 6.58 22.92 3.82
C LEU A 14 6.10 22.52 2.42
N TYR A 15 4.81 22.67 2.13
CA TYR A 15 4.25 22.45 0.79
C TYR A 15 4.92 23.32 -0.27
N GLN A 16 5.00 24.63 -0.03
CA GLN A 16 5.60 25.57 -0.98
C GLN A 16 7.08 25.28 -1.20
N ARG A 17 7.80 24.90 -0.13
CA ARG A 17 9.24 24.67 -0.16
C ARG A 17 9.63 23.35 -0.82
N TYR A 18 8.91 22.26 -0.51
CA TYR A 18 9.35 20.90 -0.86
C TYR A 18 8.49 20.23 -1.93
N VAL A 19 7.21 20.61 -2.06
CA VAL A 19 6.26 19.87 -2.90
C VAL A 19 5.94 20.62 -4.19
N LYS A 20 5.66 21.92 -4.11
CA LYS A 20 5.15 22.70 -5.25
C LYS A 20 6.13 22.76 -6.44
N GLY A 21 7.42 22.98 -6.16
CA GLY A 21 8.47 23.05 -7.19
C GLY A 21 8.64 21.71 -7.90
N ILE A 22 8.92 20.65 -7.14
CA ILE A 22 9.13 19.29 -7.64
C ILE A 22 7.92 18.82 -8.46
N TYR A 23 6.70 19.01 -7.97
CA TYR A 23 5.50 18.63 -8.73
C TYR A 23 5.41 19.35 -10.08
N SER A 24 5.73 20.65 -10.11
CA SER A 24 5.68 21.44 -11.35
C SER A 24 6.76 21.02 -12.34
N GLU A 25 7.94 20.64 -11.84
CA GLU A 25 9.04 20.09 -12.64
C GLU A 25 8.69 18.71 -13.22
N ILE A 26 8.11 17.82 -12.42
CA ILE A 26 7.62 16.50 -12.87
C ILE A 26 6.60 16.66 -13.99
N LEU A 27 5.59 17.53 -13.82
CA LEU A 27 4.60 17.80 -14.87
C LEU A 27 5.23 18.37 -16.14
N SER A 28 6.19 19.28 -15.98
CA SER A 28 6.90 19.87 -17.12
C SER A 28 7.72 18.83 -17.88
N PHE A 29 8.41 17.94 -17.16
CA PHE A 29 9.16 16.82 -17.74
C PHE A 29 8.25 15.88 -18.52
N MET A 30 7.16 15.40 -17.89
CA MET A 30 6.18 14.52 -18.53
C MET A 30 5.56 15.11 -19.80
N SER A 31 5.35 16.43 -19.84
CA SER A 31 4.76 17.10 -21.01
C SER A 31 5.69 17.23 -22.22
N ARG A 32 7.00 17.03 -22.01
CA ARG A 32 8.05 17.28 -23.01
C ARG A 32 8.75 16.00 -23.47
N ILE A 33 8.59 14.91 -22.73
CA ILE A 33 9.16 13.62 -23.13
C ILE A 33 8.50 13.15 -24.42
N GLN A 34 9.33 12.74 -25.37
CA GLN A 34 8.91 12.12 -26.62
C GLN A 34 9.62 10.78 -26.71
N PHE A 35 8.88 9.75 -27.10
CA PHE A 35 9.41 8.42 -27.33
C PHE A 35 9.44 8.19 -28.84
N ASP A 36 10.54 7.60 -29.33
CA ASP A 36 10.73 7.33 -30.75
C ASP A 36 9.98 6.05 -31.19
N ASP A 37 9.69 5.16 -30.23
CA ASP A 37 8.96 3.90 -30.42
C ASP A 37 7.59 3.91 -29.70
N GLU A 38 6.58 3.35 -30.35
CA GLU A 38 5.21 3.23 -29.81
C GLU A 38 5.15 2.26 -28.62
N GLU A 39 5.93 1.18 -28.61
CA GLU A 39 5.96 0.22 -27.49
C GLU A 39 6.63 0.82 -26.24
N GLU A 40 7.79 1.48 -26.40
CA GLU A 40 8.42 2.25 -25.31
C GLU A 40 7.47 3.35 -24.81
N SER A 41 6.80 4.06 -25.71
CA SER A 41 5.84 5.11 -25.35
C SER A 41 4.73 4.59 -24.45
N ALA A 42 4.13 3.44 -24.79
CA ALA A 42 3.08 2.84 -23.98
C ALA A 42 3.58 2.41 -22.60
N TYR A 43 4.74 1.75 -22.54
CA TYR A 43 5.37 1.30 -21.29
C TYR A 43 5.67 2.47 -20.34
N TYR A 44 6.40 3.47 -20.82
CA TYR A 44 6.78 4.61 -19.99
C TYR A 44 5.61 5.52 -19.63
N GLN A 45 4.58 5.64 -20.47
CA GLN A 45 3.39 6.44 -20.16
C GLN A 45 2.69 5.97 -18.89
N GLU A 46 2.53 4.66 -18.68
CA GLU A 46 1.92 4.12 -17.46
C GLU A 46 2.69 4.53 -16.20
N HIS A 47 4.02 4.41 -16.24
CA HIS A 47 4.89 4.80 -15.13
C HIS A 47 4.85 6.31 -14.84
N LEU A 48 4.79 7.13 -15.88
CA LEU A 48 4.66 8.58 -15.72
C LEU A 48 3.30 8.95 -15.12
N LEU A 49 2.21 8.30 -15.55
CA LEU A 49 0.89 8.49 -14.95
C LEU A 49 0.87 8.10 -13.46
N ASN A 50 1.53 7.00 -13.09
CA ASN A 50 1.66 6.60 -11.68
C ASN A 50 2.44 7.63 -10.87
N CYS A 51 3.55 8.15 -11.40
CA CYS A 51 4.31 9.24 -10.77
C CYS A 51 3.44 10.50 -10.56
N GLN A 52 2.64 10.88 -11.56
CA GLN A 52 1.72 12.02 -11.46
C GLN A 52 0.67 11.81 -10.38
N MET A 53 0.07 10.61 -10.33
CA MET A 53 -0.94 10.25 -9.35
C MET A 53 -0.37 10.25 -7.92
N ILE A 54 0.83 9.68 -7.72
CA ILE A 54 1.54 9.73 -6.44
C ILE A 54 1.75 11.17 -6.00
N ALA A 55 2.25 12.02 -6.90
CA ALA A 55 2.53 13.40 -6.57
C ALA A 55 1.25 14.19 -6.22
N LEU A 56 0.14 13.97 -6.95
CA LEU A 56 -1.16 14.56 -6.61
C LEU A 56 -1.66 14.11 -5.23
N LYS A 57 -1.55 12.82 -4.91
CA LYS A 57 -1.94 12.28 -3.60
C LYS A 57 -1.09 12.85 -2.46
N LEU A 58 0.20 13.11 -2.70
CA LEU A 58 1.08 13.77 -1.73
C LEU A 58 0.65 15.22 -1.51
N VAL A 59 0.44 15.98 -2.57
CA VAL A 59 -0.07 17.37 -2.52
C VAL A 59 -1.36 17.44 -1.71
N ASP A 60 -2.31 16.55 -2.00
CA ASP A 60 -3.58 16.49 -1.29
C ASP A 60 -3.42 16.13 0.18
N SER A 61 -2.52 15.18 0.51
CA SER A 61 -2.23 14.81 1.89
C SER A 61 -1.71 16.02 2.68
N VAL A 62 -0.76 16.78 2.11
CA VAL A 62 -0.20 17.97 2.76
C VAL A 62 -1.26 19.06 2.99
N LYS A 63 -2.14 19.29 2.01
CA LYS A 63 -3.25 20.26 2.16
C LYS A 63 -4.21 19.87 3.28
N ASN A 64 -4.58 18.58 3.38
CA ASN A 64 -5.45 18.12 4.46
C ASN A 64 -4.76 18.24 5.83
N SER A 65 -3.45 17.98 5.91
CA SER A 65 -2.66 18.14 7.14
C SER A 65 -2.64 19.58 7.65
N HIS A 66 -2.60 20.57 6.76
CA HIS A 66 -2.70 21.98 7.14
C HIS A 66 -4.02 22.28 7.88
N GLN A 67 -5.16 21.91 7.28
CA GLN A 67 -6.48 22.16 7.89
C GLN A 67 -6.61 21.48 9.25
N LEU A 68 -6.08 20.26 9.35
CA LEU A 68 -6.07 19.47 10.57
C LEU A 68 -5.17 20.08 11.66
N GLN A 69 -4.03 20.66 11.29
CA GLN A 69 -3.12 21.33 12.22
C GLN A 69 -3.77 22.55 12.89
N ASP A 70 -4.49 23.37 12.13
CA ASP A 70 -5.19 24.55 12.64
C ASP A 70 -6.23 24.13 13.71
N ASN A 71 -7.03 23.11 13.40
CA ASN A 71 -8.05 22.61 14.31
C ASN A 71 -7.43 21.94 15.54
N PHE A 72 -6.42 21.09 15.38
CA PHE A 72 -5.75 20.48 16.53
C PHE A 72 -5.11 21.49 17.47
N SER A 73 -4.55 22.57 16.93
CA SER A 73 -3.95 23.64 17.74
C SER A 73 -5.02 24.33 18.59
N ARG A 74 -6.19 24.61 18.00
CA ARG A 74 -7.34 25.21 18.71
C ARG A 74 -7.86 24.32 19.84
N TYR A 75 -8.07 23.03 19.59
CA TYR A 75 -8.66 22.12 20.57
C TYR A 75 -7.66 21.59 21.60
N SER A 76 -6.35 21.72 21.37
CA SER A 76 -5.32 21.38 22.36
C SER A 76 -5.22 22.39 23.51
N ALA A 77 -5.74 23.61 23.31
CA ALA A 77 -5.79 24.66 24.33
C ALA A 77 -7.01 24.57 25.26
N LEU A 78 -7.96 23.67 24.98
CA LEU A 78 -9.12 23.45 25.85
C LEU A 78 -8.71 22.71 27.13
N SER A 79 -9.38 23.04 28.23
CA SER A 79 -9.38 22.22 29.44
C SER A 79 -9.99 20.84 29.18
N GLU A 80 -9.82 19.92 30.13
CA GLU A 80 -10.42 18.58 30.03
C GLU A 80 -11.92 18.66 29.70
N SER A 81 -12.31 18.02 28.60
CA SER A 81 -13.65 18.03 28.01
C SER A 81 -13.85 16.84 27.08
N ASP A 82 -15.09 16.44 26.84
CA ASP A 82 -15.40 15.31 25.95
C ASP A 82 -14.93 15.55 24.51
N VAL A 83 -15.02 16.81 24.04
CA VAL A 83 -14.45 17.22 22.74
C VAL A 83 -12.95 16.94 22.67
N ARG A 84 -12.20 17.27 23.74
CA ARG A 84 -10.75 17.01 23.80
C ARG A 84 -10.44 15.51 23.73
N ASN A 85 -11.27 14.66 24.31
CA ASN A 85 -11.10 13.21 24.25
C ASN A 85 -11.25 12.67 22.82
N PHE A 86 -12.23 13.16 22.07
CA PHE A 86 -12.37 12.80 20.64
C PHE A 86 -11.16 13.24 19.81
N TYR A 87 -10.64 14.45 20.04
CA TYR A 87 -9.43 14.90 19.37
C TYR A 87 -8.21 14.05 19.74
N GLN A 88 -8.05 13.62 20.99
CA GLN A 88 -6.96 12.71 21.39
C GLN A 88 -7.06 11.37 20.66
N GLN A 89 -8.25 10.78 20.58
CA GLN A 89 -8.47 9.54 19.84
C GLN A 89 -8.09 9.70 18.36
N LEU A 90 -8.47 10.83 17.73
CA LEU A 90 -8.12 11.11 16.34
C LEU A 90 -6.61 11.30 16.14
N LYS A 91 -5.91 11.95 17.09
CA LYS A 91 -4.43 12.05 17.08
C LYS A 91 -3.78 10.68 17.14
N ILE A 92 -4.24 9.83 18.05
CA ILE A 92 -3.72 8.47 18.22
C ILE A 92 -3.95 7.65 16.94
N TYR A 93 -5.13 7.77 16.33
CA TYR A 93 -5.44 7.13 15.06
C TYR A 93 -4.49 7.57 13.94
N LEU A 94 -4.28 8.88 13.77
CA LEU A 94 -3.35 9.40 12.76
C LEU A 94 -1.92 8.94 13.01
N PHE A 95 -1.44 9.06 14.25
CA PHE A 95 -0.09 8.65 14.61
C PHE A 95 0.15 7.16 14.33
N LYS A 96 -0.81 6.30 14.71
CA LYS A 96 -0.74 4.86 14.43
C LYS A 96 -0.63 4.59 12.93
N ASN A 97 -1.46 5.22 12.11
CA ASN A 97 -1.40 5.02 10.65
C ASN A 97 -0.10 5.54 10.05
N ILE A 98 0.35 6.75 10.42
CA ILE A 98 1.62 7.31 9.93
C ILE A 98 2.79 6.39 10.28
N ARG A 99 2.78 5.79 11.48
CA ARG A 99 3.81 4.83 11.89
C ARG A 99 3.79 3.57 11.03
N GLU A 100 2.63 3.00 10.73
CA GLU A 100 2.54 1.82 9.86
C GLU A 100 2.93 2.15 8.41
N ILE A 101 2.53 3.32 7.91
CA ILE A 101 2.97 3.84 6.60
C ILE A 101 4.50 3.96 6.56
N TYR A 102 5.11 4.51 7.61
CA TYR A 102 6.57 4.63 7.67
C TYR A 102 7.26 3.26 7.75
N ARG A 103 6.69 2.31 8.50
CA ARG A 103 7.20 0.92 8.55
C ARG A 103 7.17 0.25 7.17
N LEU A 104 6.09 0.41 6.42
CA LEU A 104 5.96 -0.12 5.06
C LEU A 104 6.89 0.59 4.07
N TYR A 105 7.05 1.89 4.19
CA TYR A 105 8.01 2.66 3.42
C TYR A 105 9.46 2.17 3.62
N GLN A 106 9.85 1.83 4.86
CA GLN A 106 11.16 1.25 5.15
C GLN A 106 11.37 -0.14 4.53
N ILE A 107 10.28 -0.88 4.26
CA ILE A 107 10.36 -2.13 3.50
C ILE A 107 10.60 -1.81 2.03
N LEU A 108 9.83 -0.87 1.48
CA LEU A 108 9.93 -0.42 0.09
C LEU A 108 11.33 0.12 -0.28
N GLU A 109 12.02 0.80 0.65
CA GLU A 109 13.38 1.31 0.41
C GLU A 109 14.47 0.22 0.35
N LYS A 110 14.17 -1.03 0.73
CA LYS A 110 15.18 -2.09 0.68
C LYS A 110 15.46 -2.50 -0.76
N GLU A 111 16.73 -2.67 -1.08
CA GLU A 111 17.15 -3.29 -2.33
C GLU A 111 16.71 -4.77 -2.38
N GLY A 112 16.29 -5.25 -3.55
CA GLY A 112 15.99 -6.67 -3.78
C GLY A 112 14.72 -7.19 -3.11
N ILE A 113 13.64 -6.40 -3.10
CA ILE A 113 12.32 -6.86 -2.61
C ILE A 113 11.84 -8.04 -3.47
N THR A 114 11.60 -9.18 -2.83
CA THR A 114 11.09 -10.37 -3.51
C THR A 114 9.60 -10.23 -3.84
N ALA A 115 9.12 -11.03 -4.79
CA ALA A 115 7.70 -11.05 -5.17
C ALA A 115 6.79 -11.42 -3.98
N GLU A 116 7.25 -12.33 -3.12
CA GLU A 116 6.53 -12.73 -1.90
C GLU A 116 6.38 -11.56 -0.93
N LEU A 117 7.49 -10.85 -0.64
CA LEU A 117 7.47 -9.72 0.28
C LEU A 117 6.64 -8.54 -0.26
N LYS A 118 6.63 -8.34 -1.58
CA LYS A 118 5.74 -7.39 -2.25
C LYS A 118 4.27 -7.76 -2.00
N ASN A 119 3.88 -9.01 -2.28
CA ASN A 119 2.50 -9.48 -2.11
C ASN A 119 2.05 -9.40 -0.64
N GLU A 120 2.91 -9.78 0.30
CA GLU A 120 2.65 -9.63 1.74
C GLU A 120 2.45 -8.16 2.13
N SER A 121 3.26 -7.25 1.58
CA SER A 121 3.16 -5.81 1.85
C SER A 121 1.86 -5.22 1.31
N LEU A 122 1.43 -5.62 0.11
CA LEU A 122 0.16 -5.21 -0.48
C LEU A 122 -1.04 -5.71 0.33
N ALA A 123 -1.04 -6.99 0.72
CA ALA A 123 -2.09 -7.56 1.57
C ALA A 123 -2.17 -6.86 2.95
N GLU A 124 -1.01 -6.50 3.53
CA GLU A 124 -0.97 -5.74 4.78
C GLU A 124 -1.53 -4.33 4.61
N ILE A 125 -1.25 -3.65 3.49
CA ILE A 125 -1.84 -2.33 3.18
C ILE A 125 -3.37 -2.45 3.13
N GLU A 126 -3.93 -3.44 2.44
CA GLU A 126 -5.38 -3.66 2.38
C GLU A 126 -6.00 -3.86 3.76
N ARG A 127 -5.36 -4.69 4.59
CA ARG A 127 -5.80 -4.94 5.97
C ARG A 127 -5.77 -3.66 6.81
N LEU A 128 -4.75 -2.82 6.67
CA LEU A 128 -4.64 -1.54 7.35
C LEU A 128 -5.70 -0.54 6.87
N ILE A 129 -6.03 -0.53 5.58
CA ILE A 129 -7.14 0.27 5.04
C ILE A 129 -8.48 -0.17 5.64
N GLU A 130 -8.75 -1.47 5.78
CA GLU A 130 -10.00 -1.91 6.41
C GLU A 130 -10.05 -1.57 7.89
N LYS A 131 -8.93 -1.71 8.61
CA LYS A 131 -8.81 -1.26 10.01
C LYS A 131 -9.09 0.24 10.14
N SER A 132 -8.63 1.05 9.18
CA SER A 132 -8.91 2.49 9.10
C SER A 132 -10.41 2.75 8.96
N LYS A 133 -11.08 2.07 8.02
CA LYS A 133 -12.53 2.18 7.81
C LYS A 133 -13.32 1.75 9.05
N GLN A 134 -12.89 0.71 9.76
CA GLN A 134 -13.50 0.28 11.02
C GLN A 134 -13.43 1.38 12.08
N PHE A 135 -12.25 1.96 12.29
CA PHE A 135 -12.08 3.10 13.21
C PHE A 135 -13.02 4.24 12.85
N GLU A 136 -13.09 4.63 11.58
CA GLU A 136 -13.95 5.73 11.12
C GLU A 136 -15.43 5.47 11.42
N ARG A 137 -15.92 4.24 11.20
CA ARG A 137 -17.31 3.86 11.52
C ARG A 137 -17.59 3.98 13.01
N VAL A 138 -16.70 3.45 13.85
CA VAL A 138 -16.83 3.49 15.31
C VAL A 138 -16.79 4.92 15.82
N PHE A 139 -15.81 5.70 15.38
CA PHE A 139 -15.61 7.09 15.81
C PHE A 139 -16.81 7.98 15.46
N ARG A 140 -17.39 7.84 14.26
CA ARG A 140 -18.62 8.56 13.88
C ARG A 140 -19.79 8.20 14.80
N ARG A 141 -19.97 6.93 15.10
CA ARG A 141 -21.03 6.45 15.99
C ARG A 141 -20.88 7.04 17.40
N GLU A 142 -19.67 7.07 17.93
CA GLU A 142 -19.38 7.63 19.25
C GLU A 142 -19.65 9.13 19.33
N ILE A 143 -19.28 9.90 18.30
CA ILE A 143 -19.65 11.32 18.21
C ILE A 143 -21.17 11.50 18.28
N PHE A 144 -21.93 10.76 17.46
CA PHE A 144 -23.39 10.86 17.49
C PHE A 144 -24.03 10.38 18.80
N MET A 145 -23.37 9.49 19.54
CA MET A 145 -23.80 9.12 20.88
C MET A 145 -23.56 10.26 21.88
N ALA A 146 -22.39 10.91 21.83
CA ALA A 146 -22.07 12.04 22.69
C ALA A 146 -22.99 13.24 22.45
N VAL A 147 -23.33 13.54 21.18
CA VAL A 147 -24.33 14.57 20.84
C VAL A 147 -25.68 14.29 21.46
N ARG A 148 -26.16 13.03 21.40
CA ARG A 148 -27.46 12.64 21.96
C ARG A 148 -27.52 12.72 23.49
N LYS A 149 -26.36 12.75 24.15
CA LYS A 149 -26.24 12.89 25.60
C LYS A 149 -25.92 14.32 26.05
N ASP A 150 -25.91 15.28 25.11
CA ASP A 150 -25.49 16.66 25.34
C ASP A 150 -24.04 16.81 25.89
N GLU A 151 -23.17 15.82 25.62
CA GLU A 151 -21.75 15.83 26.02
C GLU A 151 -20.91 16.71 25.07
N ILE A 152 -21.35 16.87 23.81
CA ILE A 152 -20.74 17.76 22.81
C ILE A 152 -21.81 18.50 22.01
N ASP A 153 -21.52 19.73 21.59
CA ASP A 153 -22.44 20.56 20.83
C ASP A 153 -22.37 20.30 19.30
N GLY A 154 -23.34 20.88 18.57
CA GLY A 154 -23.40 20.74 17.11
C GLY A 154 -22.20 21.38 16.38
N PHE A 155 -21.59 22.42 16.95
CA PHE A 155 -20.41 23.06 16.37
C PHE A 155 -19.18 22.15 16.44
N SER A 156 -18.90 21.59 17.62
CA SER A 156 -17.80 20.66 17.87
C SER A 156 -17.99 19.38 17.06
N THR A 157 -19.22 18.90 16.95
CA THR A 157 -19.59 17.75 16.10
C THR A 157 -19.21 17.97 14.64
N SER A 158 -19.56 19.14 14.09
CA SER A 158 -19.21 19.50 12.71
C SER A 158 -17.69 19.56 12.51
N SER A 159 -16.96 20.18 13.44
CA SER A 159 -15.49 20.23 13.41
C SER A 159 -14.86 18.83 13.45
N LEU A 160 -15.29 17.98 14.38
CA LEU A 160 -14.81 16.59 14.50
C LEU A 160 -15.09 15.75 13.25
N MET A 161 -16.25 15.93 12.61
CA MET A 161 -16.59 15.22 11.38
C MET A 161 -15.73 15.67 10.19
N ASN A 162 -15.41 16.98 10.11
CA ASN A 162 -14.48 17.50 9.12
C ASN A 162 -13.06 16.98 9.34
N ASP A 163 -12.59 17.00 10.59
CA ASP A 163 -11.25 16.53 10.96
C ASP A 163 -11.09 15.03 10.76
N LEU A 164 -12.14 14.24 11.01
CA LEU A 164 -12.17 12.84 10.63
C LEU A 164 -12.04 12.68 9.11
N ASN A 165 -12.72 13.50 8.31
CA ASN A 165 -12.63 13.42 6.85
C ASN A 165 -11.23 13.83 6.35
N TYR A 166 -10.62 14.87 6.91
CA TYR A 166 -9.23 15.23 6.60
C TYR A 166 -8.29 14.08 6.95
N SER A 167 -8.44 13.50 8.15
CA SER A 167 -7.63 12.37 8.60
C SER A 167 -7.77 11.14 7.68
N ARG A 168 -9.00 10.80 7.30
CA ARG A 168 -9.29 9.73 6.33
C ARG A 168 -8.60 9.98 4.99
N ARG A 169 -8.69 11.20 4.46
CA ARG A 169 -8.07 11.56 3.17
C ARG A 169 -6.56 11.44 3.23
N ILE A 170 -5.93 11.90 4.31
CA ILE A 170 -4.48 11.76 4.52
C ILE A 170 -4.10 10.28 4.54
N VAL A 171 -4.73 9.49 5.42
CA VAL A 171 -4.41 8.07 5.59
C VAL A 171 -4.61 7.29 4.30
N LYS A 172 -5.76 7.47 3.63
CA LYS A 172 -6.05 6.79 2.36
C LYS A 172 -5.03 7.18 1.29
N SER A 173 -4.77 8.47 1.09
CA SER A 173 -3.81 8.92 0.08
C SER A 173 -2.42 8.33 0.28
N LEU A 174 -1.96 8.25 1.53
CA LEU A 174 -0.64 7.69 1.84
C LEU A 174 -0.58 6.17 1.62
N TYR A 175 -1.61 5.41 2.01
CA TYR A 175 -1.67 3.98 1.69
C TYR A 175 -1.78 3.73 0.18
N ASP A 176 -2.60 4.51 -0.54
CA ASP A 176 -2.68 4.41 -2.00
C ASP A 176 -1.31 4.68 -2.65
N ILE A 177 -0.54 5.66 -2.15
CA ILE A 177 0.83 5.93 -2.64
C ILE A 177 1.73 4.72 -2.42
N LEU A 178 1.69 4.10 -1.25
CA LEU A 178 2.50 2.92 -0.96
C LEU A 178 2.11 1.74 -1.85
N ALA A 179 0.81 1.48 -2.03
CA ALA A 179 0.33 0.41 -2.90
C ALA A 179 0.82 0.61 -4.34
N LEU A 180 0.65 1.81 -4.89
CA LEU A 180 1.15 2.16 -6.22
C LEU A 180 2.67 2.02 -6.32
N ALA A 181 3.41 2.37 -5.27
CA ALA A 181 4.87 2.26 -5.28
C ALA A 181 5.34 0.80 -5.24
N PHE A 182 4.70 -0.07 -4.45
CA PHE A 182 4.98 -1.51 -4.46
C PHE A 182 4.57 -2.17 -5.79
N GLU A 183 3.46 -1.74 -6.39
CA GLU A 183 3.04 -2.19 -7.71
C GLU A 183 4.04 -1.79 -8.78
N SER A 184 4.48 -0.52 -8.76
CA SER A 184 5.36 0.10 -9.76
C SER A 184 6.85 -0.24 -9.60
N GLN A 185 7.28 -0.98 -8.58
CA GLN A 185 8.71 -1.26 -8.33
C GLN A 185 9.35 -2.25 -9.32
N TYR A 186 8.72 -2.51 -10.46
CA TYR A 186 9.43 -2.99 -11.64
C TYR A 186 10.14 -1.79 -12.28
N HIS A 187 11.48 -1.78 -12.24
CA HIS A 187 12.31 -0.68 -12.74
C HIS A 187 11.96 -0.32 -14.19
N PRO A 188 11.39 0.88 -14.46
CA PRO A 188 11.04 1.26 -15.83
C PRO A 188 12.26 1.76 -16.61
N PHE A 189 13.14 2.48 -15.92
CA PHE A 189 14.22 3.26 -16.51
C PHE A 189 15.60 2.63 -16.33
N ILE A 190 15.67 1.46 -15.70
CA ILE A 190 16.83 0.60 -15.92
C ILE A 190 16.49 -0.13 -17.20
N HIS A 191 17.07 0.32 -18.30
CA HIS A 191 17.35 -0.62 -19.37
C HIS A 191 18.16 -1.72 -18.68
N ASP A 192 17.52 -2.85 -18.37
CA ASP A 192 18.20 -4.08 -18.69
C ASP A 192 18.48 -3.90 -20.19
N GLU A 193 19.69 -3.43 -20.54
CA GLU A 193 20.22 -3.93 -21.79
C GLU A 193 19.95 -5.42 -21.71
N PRO A 194 19.26 -6.03 -22.69
CA PRO A 194 19.12 -7.46 -22.68
C PRO A 194 20.54 -7.94 -22.43
N GLU A 195 20.78 -8.66 -21.33
CA GLU A 195 21.97 -9.50 -21.28
C GLU A 195 21.90 -10.18 -22.63
N GLU A 196 22.86 -9.86 -23.50
CA GLU A 196 23.16 -10.71 -24.64
C GLU A 196 23.38 -12.04 -23.94
N ILE A 197 22.32 -12.86 -23.91
CA ILE A 197 22.46 -14.28 -23.87
C ILE A 197 23.26 -14.47 -25.14
N GLU A 198 24.60 -14.48 -24.99
CA GLU A 198 25.51 -14.99 -25.99
C GLU A 198 24.80 -16.24 -26.47
N ASP A 199 24.45 -16.20 -27.75
CA ASP A 199 23.76 -17.26 -28.45
C ASP A 199 24.68 -18.47 -28.33
N ASP A 200 24.56 -19.17 -27.20
CA ASP A 200 25.41 -20.28 -26.83
C ASP A 200 24.80 -21.46 -27.57
N ALA A 201 24.91 -21.36 -28.89
CA ALA A 201 24.73 -22.44 -29.84
C ALA A 201 25.59 -23.64 -29.43
N SER A 202 26.63 -23.43 -28.58
CA SER A 202 27.37 -24.50 -27.91
C SER A 202 26.54 -25.23 -26.84
N ALA A 203 25.76 -24.54 -26.01
CA ALA A 203 24.91 -25.16 -24.98
C ALA A 203 23.74 -25.95 -25.59
N LEU A 204 23.11 -25.43 -26.64
CA LEU A 204 22.09 -26.16 -27.40
C LEU A 204 22.71 -27.31 -28.22
N SER A 205 23.93 -27.16 -28.75
CA SER A 205 24.67 -28.26 -29.40
C SER A 205 24.98 -29.37 -28.41
N ASN A 206 25.49 -29.04 -27.22
CA ASN A 206 25.82 -30.02 -26.18
C ASN A 206 24.57 -30.74 -25.66
N LEU A 207 23.42 -30.06 -25.58
CA LEU A 207 22.15 -30.67 -25.18
C LEU A 207 21.60 -31.59 -26.28
N LYS A 208 21.84 -31.27 -27.56
CA LYS A 208 21.42 -32.09 -28.70
C LYS A 208 22.33 -33.31 -28.87
N GLU A 209 23.63 -33.15 -28.65
CA GLU A 209 24.62 -34.22 -28.66
C GLU A 209 24.39 -35.20 -27.49
N THR A 210 24.06 -34.70 -26.29
CA THR A 210 23.67 -35.57 -25.17
C THR A 210 22.31 -36.23 -25.37
N LEU A 211 21.35 -35.59 -26.04
CA LEU A 211 20.07 -36.21 -26.36
C LEU A 211 20.19 -37.27 -27.47
N ASP A 212 21.05 -37.06 -28.46
CA ASP A 212 21.33 -38.03 -29.53
C ASP A 212 22.17 -39.23 -29.02
N GLU A 213 23.02 -39.04 -28.01
CA GLU A 213 23.70 -40.16 -27.31
C GLU A 213 22.72 -41.00 -26.47
N VAL A 214 21.80 -40.35 -25.74
CA VAL A 214 20.80 -41.06 -24.92
C VAL A 214 19.76 -41.79 -25.79
N LEU A 215 19.38 -41.23 -26.95
CA LEU A 215 18.43 -41.86 -27.87
C LEU A 215 19.05 -43.01 -28.70
N ASN A 216 20.36 -43.05 -28.87
CA ASN A 216 21.04 -44.14 -29.59
C ASN A 216 21.42 -45.33 -28.71
N ASP A 217 21.51 -45.17 -27.38
CA ASP A 217 21.78 -46.27 -26.44
C ASP A 217 20.53 -47.14 -26.14
N GLU A 218 19.31 -46.65 -26.38
CA GLU A 218 18.07 -47.44 -26.21
C GLU A 218 17.65 -48.25 -27.46
N ALA A 219 18.41 -48.18 -28.56
CA ALA A 219 18.09 -48.90 -29.81
C ALA A 219 18.66 -50.33 -29.89
N ASN A 220 19.31 -50.84 -28.84
CA ASN A 220 19.89 -52.18 -28.85
C ASN A 220 19.64 -52.95 -27.53
N GLU A 221 18.39 -53.28 -27.23
CA GLU A 221 18.03 -54.59 -26.66
C GLU A 221 16.50 -54.83 -26.61
N ASN A 222 16.07 -55.86 -27.36
CA ASN A 222 14.89 -56.71 -27.12
C ASN A 222 13.45 -56.19 -27.33
N ALA A 223 12.84 -56.66 -28.43
CA ALA A 223 11.45 -57.14 -28.46
C ALA A 223 11.42 -58.65 -28.05
N PRO A 224 10.29 -59.32 -27.71
CA PRO A 224 8.92 -58.99 -28.17
C PRO A 224 7.70 -59.36 -27.25
N SER A 225 6.50 -59.00 -27.76
CA SER A 225 5.20 -59.72 -27.65
C SER A 225 4.24 -59.46 -26.47
N ASN A 226 3.11 -58.76 -26.71
CA ASN A 226 1.73 -59.33 -26.88
C ASN A 226 0.57 -58.34 -26.58
N LEU A 227 -0.28 -58.14 -27.60
CA LEU A 227 -1.77 -58.16 -27.68
C LEU A 227 -2.70 -57.44 -26.65
N VAL A 228 -3.42 -56.43 -27.19
CA VAL A 228 -4.90 -56.20 -27.22
C VAL A 228 -5.56 -55.27 -26.14
N PRO A 229 -6.60 -54.47 -26.53
CA PRO A 229 -6.93 -53.13 -26.01
C PRO A 229 -8.28 -53.07 -25.26
N VAL A 230 -8.79 -51.88 -24.87
CA VAL A 230 -10.21 -51.43 -24.98
C VAL A 230 -10.42 -49.99 -24.42
N ASP A 231 -11.03 -49.16 -25.28
CA ASP A 231 -12.03 -48.06 -25.19
C ASP A 231 -12.45 -47.27 -23.92
N ASN A 232 -12.92 -46.06 -24.28
CA ASN A 232 -13.99 -45.20 -23.73
C ASN A 232 -13.64 -44.21 -22.61
N ALA A 233 -13.77 -42.90 -22.77
CA ALA A 233 -14.89 -42.02 -23.19
C ALA A 233 -15.79 -41.53 -22.03
N ALA A 234 -15.81 -40.20 -21.90
CA ALA A 234 -16.95 -39.31 -21.64
C ALA A 234 -17.46 -38.98 -20.21
N SER A 235 -17.76 -37.67 -20.09
CA SER A 235 -18.84 -36.97 -19.35
C SER A 235 -18.54 -36.52 -17.91
N ILE A 236 -18.46 -35.20 -17.65
CA ILE A 236 -19.52 -34.19 -17.36
C ILE A 236 -20.05 -34.29 -15.91
N ALA A 237 -19.93 -33.20 -15.14
CA ALA A 237 -21.06 -32.55 -14.44
C ALA A 237 -20.63 -31.30 -13.65
N GLU A 238 -21.41 -30.23 -13.83
CA GLU A 238 -21.49 -29.00 -13.04
C GLU A 238 -22.15 -29.24 -11.67
N SER A 239 -21.89 -28.36 -10.71
CA SER A 239 -22.91 -27.93 -9.72
C SER A 239 -22.50 -26.60 -9.07
N ASP A 240 -23.33 -25.59 -9.31
CA ASP A 240 -23.54 -24.41 -8.46
C ASP A 240 -24.00 -24.83 -7.06
N ASP A 241 -23.66 -24.03 -6.04
CA ASP A 241 -24.58 -23.67 -4.96
C ASP A 241 -24.06 -22.45 -4.16
N ALA A 242 -24.99 -21.53 -3.89
CA ALA A 242 -24.80 -20.29 -3.15
C ALA A 242 -25.46 -20.39 -1.76
N GLU A 243 -24.81 -19.89 -0.71
CA GLU A 243 -25.42 -19.68 0.61
C GLU A 243 -25.12 -18.28 1.19
N ASP A 244 -26.12 -17.78 1.93
CA ASP A 244 -26.38 -16.45 2.50
C ASP A 244 -25.43 -16.08 3.69
N PRO A 245 -25.34 -14.80 4.14
CA PRO A 245 -24.26 -14.30 4.99
C PRO A 245 -24.50 -14.48 6.50
N GLU A 246 -23.49 -14.98 7.21
CA GLU A 246 -23.48 -15.10 8.66
C GLU A 246 -23.29 -13.74 9.39
N GLU A 247 -24.07 -13.53 10.46
CA GLU A 247 -23.94 -12.43 11.42
C GLU A 247 -22.62 -12.50 12.20
N LEU A 248 -21.85 -11.40 12.22
CA LEU A 248 -20.61 -11.29 12.99
C LEU A 248 -20.86 -10.98 14.49
N PRO A 249 -20.17 -11.67 15.43
CA PRO A 249 -20.36 -11.46 16.86
C PRO A 249 -19.64 -10.19 17.40
N PRO A 250 -20.02 -9.70 18.60
CA PRO A 250 -19.41 -8.52 19.21
C PRO A 250 -18.00 -8.79 19.78
N ILE A 251 -17.09 -7.83 19.61
CA ILE A 251 -15.68 -7.95 20.02
C ILE A 251 -15.51 -7.62 21.52
N LYS A 252 -14.83 -8.51 22.26
CA LYS A 252 -14.27 -8.24 23.59
C LYS A 252 -13.00 -7.39 23.46
N LEU A 253 -12.94 -6.29 24.21
CA LEU A 253 -11.72 -5.50 24.38
C LEU A 253 -10.66 -6.35 25.08
N ILE A 254 -9.55 -6.63 24.38
CA ILE A 254 -8.36 -7.22 24.98
C ILE A 254 -7.65 -6.12 25.75
N SER A 255 -7.74 -6.19 27.08
CA SER A 255 -6.91 -5.45 28.01
C SER A 255 -5.57 -6.19 28.15
N ASP A 256 -4.53 -5.70 27.47
CA ASP A 256 -3.17 -6.17 27.70
C ASP A 256 -2.47 -5.25 28.72
N GLU A 257 -2.51 -5.68 29.98
CA GLU A 257 -1.43 -5.42 30.93
C GLU A 257 -0.20 -6.20 30.45
N VAL A 258 0.76 -5.52 29.83
CA VAL A 258 2.12 -6.05 29.69
C VAL A 258 2.95 -5.52 30.85
N CYS A 259 3.08 -6.36 31.87
CA CYS A 259 4.04 -6.22 32.96
C CYS A 259 5.46 -6.35 32.37
N LEU A 260 6.27 -5.29 32.49
CA LEU A 260 7.71 -5.32 32.20
C LEU A 260 8.45 -5.92 33.41
N PRO A 261 9.48 -6.76 33.22
CA PRO A 261 10.31 -7.25 34.32
C PRO A 261 11.32 -6.17 34.73
N GLU A 262 11.45 -5.92 36.04
CA GLU A 262 12.51 -5.14 36.64
C GLU A 262 13.88 -5.75 36.31
N GLN A 263 14.78 -4.96 35.71
CA GLN A 263 16.20 -5.25 35.72
C GLN A 263 16.86 -4.45 36.84
N LYS A 264 17.39 -5.16 37.83
CA LYS A 264 18.32 -4.64 38.84
C LYS A 264 19.68 -4.35 38.19
N ALA A 265 20.19 -3.14 38.40
CA ALA A 265 21.61 -2.83 38.54
C ALA A 265 21.76 -1.75 39.62
#